data_AF-A0A7S3CGS3-F1
#
_entry.id   AF-A0A7S3CGS3-F1
#
_cell.length_a   1.000
_cell.length_b   1.000
_cell.length_c   1.000
_cell.angle_alpha   90.00
_cell.angle_beta   90.00
_cell.angle_gamma   90.00
#
_symmetry.space_group_name_H-M   'P 1'
#
loop_
_entity.id
_entity.type
_entity.pdbx_description
1 polymer ?
#
loop_
_entity_poly.entity_id
_entity_poly.type
_entity_poly.pdbx_seq_one_letter_code
_entity_poly.pdbx_strand_id
1 'polypeptide(L)'
;MSIVLGVCQMLLGIGVSLWNYLEKPTGPQSSERDMLSIVCEFVPRFLFLTCTFGYLAILILVKWFSGSKADLYLLMINMFLSPGAMECGKNCETSDPLYGLGGLAGFLVFVAFCCVPWMLLPKPFILKKRHAKKSGGEAYDVLSGDDEDLMDYNGTDVSQSAGHEGGHEEFDFGEEMVHNMIHTIEFVLGAVSNTASYLRLWALSLAHSQLSSVFYEKCFVSALESGSAVAIVIGFYIWALATFGVLMIMESLSAFLHALRLHWVEYQNKFYQGDGYQFEPFTFTNIKMD
;
A
#
# COMPACT_ATOMS: atom_id res chain seq x y z
N MET A 1 -17.58 -6.31 6.84
CA MET A 1 -16.61 -7.42 6.83
C MET A 1 -15.46 -7.13 5.87
N SER A 2 -15.66 -7.10 4.54
CA SER A 2 -14.56 -6.93 3.57
C SER A 2 -13.72 -5.66 3.74
N ILE A 3 -14.33 -4.52 4.05
CA ILE A 3 -13.61 -3.27 4.34
C ILE A 3 -12.71 -3.41 5.58
N VAL A 4 -13.21 -4.06 6.65
CA VAL A 4 -12.43 -4.28 7.88
C VAL A 4 -11.23 -5.18 7.61
N LEU A 5 -11.43 -6.28 6.86
CA LEU A 5 -10.34 -7.16 6.45
C LEU A 5 -9.30 -6.44 5.60
N GLY A 6 -9.74 -5.62 4.65
CA GLY A 6 -8.85 -4.83 3.81
C GLY A 6 -8.00 -3.83 4.60
N VAL A 7 -8.62 -3.07 5.51
CA VAL A 7 -7.90 -2.12 6.37
C VAL A 7 -6.89 -2.83 7.26
N CYS A 8 -7.26 -3.97 7.86
CA CYS A 8 -6.33 -4.79 8.65
C CYS A 8 -5.15 -5.29 7.82
N GLN A 9 -5.40 -5.83 6.62
CA GLN A 9 -4.35 -6.32 5.72
C GLN A 9 -3.41 -5.20 5.26
N MET A 10 -3.96 -4.01 4.99
CA MET A 10 -3.16 -2.84 4.62
C MET A 10 -2.31 -2.28 5.76
N LEU A 11 -2.84 -2.27 6.98
CA LEU A 11 -2.11 -1.88 8.19
C LEU A 11 -0.98 -2.87 8.45
N LEU A 12 -1.22 -4.17 8.28
CA LEU A 12 -0.18 -5.20 8.34
C LEU A 12 0.92 -4.96 7.30
N GLY A 13 0.57 -4.67 6.05
CA GLY A 13 1.56 -4.37 5.00
C GLY A 13 2.45 -3.17 5.32
N ILE A 14 1.88 -2.10 5.89
CA ILE A 14 2.65 -0.94 6.38
C ILE A 14 3.50 -1.34 7.61
N GLY A 15 2.98 -2.18 8.51
CA GLY A 15 3.75 -2.71 9.65
C GLY A 15 4.96 -3.55 9.22
N VAL A 16 4.84 -4.35 8.16
CA VAL A 16 5.97 -5.10 7.57
C VAL A 16 6.99 -4.16 6.95
N SER A 17 6.56 -3.06 6.33
CA SER A 17 7.48 -2.01 5.86
C SER A 17 8.31 -1.42 7.01
N LEU A 18 7.71 -1.18 8.19
CA LEU A 18 8.46 -0.76 9.38
C LEU A 18 9.51 -1.79 9.80
N TRP A 19 9.15 -3.07 9.77
CA TRP A 19 10.06 -4.16 10.12
C TRP A 19 11.26 -4.22 9.16
N ASN A 20 11.02 -4.02 7.85
CA ASN A 20 12.09 -3.93 6.85
C ASN A 20 13.03 -2.74 7.11
N TYR A 21 12.50 -1.59 7.55
CA TYR A 21 13.34 -0.46 7.95
C TYR A 21 14.10 -0.70 9.26
N LEU A 22 13.59 -1.53 10.17
CA LEU A 22 14.21 -1.85 11.44
C LEU A 22 15.35 -2.89 11.31
N GLU A 23 15.26 -3.80 10.33
CA GLU A 23 16.15 -4.96 10.22
C GLU A 23 17.41 -4.71 9.35
N LYS A 24 17.48 -3.62 8.57
CA LYS A 24 18.71 -3.28 7.82
C LYS A 24 19.86 -2.94 8.80
N PRO A 25 21.00 -3.69 8.79
CA PRO A 25 22.10 -3.45 9.73
C PRO A 25 22.77 -2.10 9.48
N THR A 26 22.63 -1.24 10.47
CA THR A 26 23.15 0.13 10.57
C THR A 26 24.68 0.20 10.34
N GLY A 27 25.10 0.94 9.30
CA GLY A 27 26.49 1.40 9.16
C GLY A 27 26.68 2.76 9.87
N PRO A 28 27.91 3.12 10.32
CA PRO A 28 28.15 4.27 11.19
C PRO A 28 27.81 5.67 10.62
N GLN A 29 27.50 5.78 9.32
CA GLN A 29 27.08 7.04 8.67
C GLN A 29 25.61 7.02 8.17
N SER A 30 24.83 5.96 8.48
CA SER A 30 23.43 5.79 8.02
C SER A 30 22.37 6.10 9.08
N SER A 31 22.73 6.15 10.37
CA SER A 31 21.80 6.28 11.50
C SER A 31 20.83 7.48 11.43
N GLU A 32 21.26 8.64 10.92
CA GLU A 32 20.42 9.83 10.80
C GLU A 32 19.51 9.84 9.55
N ARG A 33 19.74 8.97 8.55
CA ARG A 33 18.87 8.86 7.36
C ARG A 33 17.72 7.87 7.59
N ASP A 34 17.99 6.80 8.33
CA ASP A 34 17.01 5.73 8.56
C ASP A 34 15.86 6.22 9.45
N MET A 35 16.16 6.88 10.58
CA MET A 35 15.13 7.45 11.46
C MET A 35 14.32 8.55 10.77
N LEU A 36 14.95 9.30 9.87
CA LEU A 36 14.29 10.36 9.13
C LEU A 36 13.33 9.81 8.07
N SER A 37 13.72 8.80 7.30
CA SER A 37 12.81 8.16 6.34
C SER A 37 11.68 7.44 7.09
N ILE A 38 11.95 6.79 8.22
CA ILE A 38 10.89 6.19 9.06
C ILE A 38 9.90 7.27 9.55
N VAL A 39 10.39 8.39 10.08
CA VAL A 39 9.53 9.46 10.63
C VAL A 39 8.84 10.29 9.54
N CYS A 40 9.43 10.46 8.37
CA CYS A 40 8.87 11.28 7.29
C CYS A 40 8.04 10.48 6.28
N GLU A 41 8.25 9.16 6.20
CA GLU A 41 7.61 8.29 5.20
C GLU A 41 6.65 7.30 5.86
N PHE A 42 7.08 6.55 6.88
CA PHE A 42 6.23 5.57 7.54
C PHE A 42 5.17 6.22 8.45
N VAL A 43 5.56 7.18 9.31
CA VAL A 43 4.64 7.79 10.27
C VAL A 43 3.46 8.48 9.57
N PRO A 44 3.64 9.33 8.54
CA PRO A 44 2.52 9.99 7.88
C PRO A 44 1.64 8.99 7.12
N ARG A 45 2.22 7.96 6.51
CA ARG A 45 1.45 6.91 5.81
C ARG A 45 0.58 6.10 6.79
N PHE A 46 1.15 5.68 7.90
CA PHE A 46 0.43 4.95 8.95
C PHE A 46 -0.67 5.81 9.57
N LEU A 47 -0.35 7.07 9.88
CA LEU A 47 -1.25 7.99 10.53
C LEU A 47 -2.42 8.37 9.60
N PHE A 48 -2.15 8.69 8.33
CA PHE A 48 -3.18 8.99 7.34
C PHE A 48 -4.16 7.82 7.15
N LEU A 49 -3.64 6.59 6.99
CA LEU A 49 -4.48 5.40 6.78
C LEU A 49 -5.29 5.03 8.03
N THR A 50 -4.70 5.19 9.22
CA THR A 50 -5.40 4.94 10.50
C THR A 50 -6.47 5.99 10.78
N CYS A 51 -6.20 7.27 10.51
CA CYS A 51 -7.17 8.34 10.76
C CYS A 51 -8.36 8.31 9.79
N THR A 52 -8.15 7.93 8.53
CA THR A 52 -9.23 7.89 7.53
C THR A 52 -9.97 6.55 7.55
N PHE A 53 -9.27 5.45 7.23
CA PHE A 53 -9.88 4.13 7.07
C PHE A 53 -9.87 3.30 8.35
N GLY A 54 -8.90 3.50 9.24
CA GLY A 54 -8.89 2.85 10.57
C GLY A 54 -10.08 3.30 11.43
N TYR A 55 -10.40 4.59 11.42
CA TYR A 55 -11.59 5.12 12.08
C TYR A 55 -12.89 4.50 11.53
N LEU A 56 -13.00 4.36 10.20
CA LEU A 56 -14.13 3.67 9.57
C LEU A 56 -14.24 2.20 10.03
N ALA A 57 -13.12 1.48 10.12
CA ALA A 57 -13.11 0.10 10.60
C ALA A 57 -13.57 0.00 12.08
N ILE A 58 -13.11 0.91 12.94
CA ILE A 58 -13.53 0.97 14.35
C ILE A 58 -15.04 1.26 14.45
N LEU A 59 -15.57 2.19 13.65
CA LEU A 59 -17.01 2.48 13.59
C LEU A 59 -17.84 1.25 13.20
N ILE A 60 -17.38 0.45 12.23
CA ILE A 60 -18.05 -0.80 11.85
C ILE A 60 -18.09 -1.77 13.03
N LEU A 61 -16.97 -1.92 13.74
CA LEU A 61 -16.89 -2.81 14.90
C LEU A 61 -17.80 -2.33 16.04
N VAL A 62 -17.75 -1.04 16.39
CA VAL A 62 -18.64 -0.44 17.40
C VAL A 62 -20.11 -0.65 17.03
N LYS A 63 -20.46 -0.49 15.74
CA LYS A 63 -21.81 -0.76 15.24
C LYS A 63 -22.24 -2.21 15.47
N TRP A 64 -21.34 -3.18 15.28
CA TRP A 64 -21.66 -4.60 15.53
C TRP A 64 -21.86 -4.90 17.02
N PHE A 65 -21.06 -4.31 17.91
CA PHE A 65 -21.19 -4.53 19.35
C PHE A 65 -22.39 -3.79 19.95
N SER A 66 -22.72 -2.60 19.46
CA SER A 66 -23.76 -1.74 20.04
C SER A 66 -25.14 -1.87 19.38
N GLY A 67 -25.25 -2.51 18.20
CA GLY A 67 -26.54 -2.71 17.51
C GLY A 67 -27.23 -1.44 16.98
N SER A 68 -26.54 -0.30 16.94
CA SER A 68 -27.13 0.99 16.53
C SER A 68 -27.43 1.05 15.01
N LYS A 69 -28.50 1.78 14.65
CA LYS A 69 -29.02 1.92 13.27
C LYS A 69 -28.37 3.06 12.47
N ALA A 70 -27.17 3.50 12.83
CA ALA A 70 -26.49 4.60 12.15
C ALA A 70 -26.09 4.24 10.70
N ASP A 71 -26.35 5.15 9.75
CA ASP A 71 -25.94 5.04 8.35
C ASP A 71 -24.47 5.40 8.16
N LEU A 72 -23.62 4.36 8.10
CA LEU A 72 -22.16 4.49 8.10
C LEU A 72 -21.59 5.19 6.84
N TYR A 73 -22.22 5.01 5.68
CA TYR A 73 -21.76 5.65 4.44
C TYR A 73 -21.96 7.17 4.48
N LEU A 74 -23.13 7.62 4.95
CA LEU A 74 -23.41 9.05 5.11
C LEU A 74 -22.48 9.68 6.13
N LEU A 75 -22.21 8.98 7.24
CA LEU A 75 -21.23 9.39 8.24
C LEU A 75 -19.81 9.57 7.66
N MET A 76 -19.38 8.67 6.75
CA MET A 76 -18.10 8.76 6.07
C MET A 76 -18.03 9.96 5.11
N ILE A 77 -19.09 10.24 4.36
CA ILE A 77 -19.12 11.43 3.47
C ILE A 77 -19.11 12.71 4.31
N ASN A 78 -19.97 12.76 5.32
CA ASN A 78 -20.13 13.95 6.16
C ASN A 78 -18.86 14.24 6.98
N MET A 79 -18.05 13.23 7.29
CA MET A 79 -16.73 13.42 7.91
C MET A 79 -15.81 14.31 7.04
N PHE A 80 -15.82 14.15 5.71
CA PHE A 80 -15.00 14.96 4.80
C PHE A 80 -15.68 16.24 4.33
N LEU A 81 -17.01 16.23 4.16
CA LEU A 81 -17.77 17.40 3.67
C LEU A 81 -18.08 18.43 4.78
N SER A 82 -18.24 18.02 6.03
CA SER A 82 -18.56 18.91 7.15
C SER A 82 -17.93 18.41 8.47
N PRO A 83 -16.62 18.65 8.69
CA PRO A 83 -15.96 18.21 9.91
C PRO A 83 -16.54 18.95 11.12
N GLY A 84 -17.22 18.21 12.00
CA GLY A 84 -17.74 18.72 13.27
C GLY A 84 -19.24 18.99 13.32
N ALA A 85 -19.93 19.08 12.18
CA ALA A 85 -21.40 19.12 12.14
C ALA A 85 -21.93 17.74 11.75
N MET A 86 -21.97 16.83 12.72
CA MET A 86 -22.78 15.62 12.54
C MET A 86 -24.25 16.03 12.70
N GLU A 87 -24.85 16.50 11.60
CA GLU A 87 -26.27 16.30 11.39
C GLU A 87 -26.46 14.79 11.29
N CYS A 88 -26.60 14.12 12.43
CA CYS A 88 -27.15 12.78 12.43
C CYS A 88 -28.47 12.86 11.67
N GLY A 89 -28.58 12.11 10.58
CA GLY A 89 -29.84 11.99 9.85
C GLY A 89 -30.99 11.64 10.80
N LYS A 90 -32.23 11.86 10.33
CA LYS A 90 -33.51 11.86 11.06
C LYS A 90 -33.82 10.69 12.04
N ASN A 91 -32.91 9.73 12.25
CA ASN A 91 -33.11 8.50 13.00
C ASN A 91 -32.16 8.29 14.21
N CYS A 92 -31.29 9.25 14.59
CA CYS A 92 -30.50 9.11 15.82
C CYS A 92 -31.21 9.74 17.02
N GLU A 93 -31.48 8.91 18.01
CA GLU A 93 -31.92 9.33 19.33
C GLU A 93 -30.70 9.77 20.15
N THR A 94 -30.85 10.77 21.01
CA THR A 94 -29.82 11.45 21.82
C THR A 94 -28.98 10.55 22.77
N SER A 95 -29.18 9.24 22.73
CA SER A 95 -28.50 8.21 23.51
C SER A 95 -27.58 7.31 22.69
N ASP A 96 -27.25 7.66 21.44
CA ASP A 96 -26.25 6.93 20.67
C ASP A 96 -24.82 7.28 21.16
N PRO A 97 -23.94 6.28 21.43
CA PRO A 97 -22.55 6.49 21.83
C PRO A 97 -21.69 7.22 20.77
N LEU A 98 -22.27 7.53 19.61
CA LEU A 98 -21.67 8.25 18.49
C LEU A 98 -21.75 9.78 18.61
N TYR A 99 -22.56 10.34 19.52
CA TYR A 99 -22.79 11.79 19.60
C TYR A 99 -21.54 12.60 20.06
N GLY A 100 -20.63 11.96 20.81
CA GLY A 100 -19.35 12.55 21.21
C GLY A 100 -18.23 12.44 20.16
N LEU A 101 -18.48 11.73 19.05
CA LEU A 101 -17.47 11.37 18.06
C LEU A 101 -17.27 12.45 16.98
N GLY A 102 -18.16 13.45 16.92
CA GLY A 102 -18.07 14.58 15.97
C GLY A 102 -16.78 15.39 16.11
N GLY A 103 -16.37 15.68 17.34
CA GLY A 103 -15.11 16.38 17.63
C GLY A 103 -13.89 15.53 17.25
N LEU A 104 -13.93 14.23 17.54
CA LEU A 104 -12.87 13.29 17.17
C LEU A 104 -12.74 13.19 15.65
N ALA A 105 -13.85 13.07 14.91
CA ALA A 105 -13.86 13.00 13.46
C ALA A 105 -13.25 14.25 12.82
N GLY A 106 -13.62 15.44 13.30
CA GLY A 106 -13.03 16.71 12.84
C GLY A 106 -11.53 16.79 13.11
N PHE A 107 -11.08 16.37 14.31
CA PHE A 107 -9.67 16.32 14.64
C PHE A 107 -8.89 15.33 13.75
N LEU A 108 -9.43 14.13 13.50
CA LEU A 108 -8.81 13.12 12.63
C LEU A 108 -8.66 13.61 11.18
N VAL A 109 -9.64 14.33 10.65
CA VAL A 109 -9.57 14.92 9.31
C VAL A 109 -8.53 16.02 9.26
N PHE A 110 -8.47 16.90 10.26
CA PHE A 110 -7.44 17.93 10.35
C PHE A 110 -6.04 17.32 10.34
N VAL A 111 -5.84 16.27 11.15
CA VAL A 111 -4.57 15.55 11.21
C VAL A 111 -4.25 14.88 9.86
N ALA A 112 -5.23 14.27 9.18
CA ALA A 112 -5.05 13.70 7.85
C ALA A 112 -4.63 14.75 6.81
N PHE A 113 -5.18 15.96 6.87
CA PHE A 113 -4.76 17.08 6.02
C PHE A 113 -3.32 17.52 6.32
N CYS A 114 -2.92 17.59 7.60
CA CYS A 114 -1.54 17.92 7.98
C CYS A 114 -0.52 16.84 7.56
N CYS A 115 -0.92 15.57 7.43
CA CYS A 115 -0.04 14.50 6.98
C CYS A 115 0.40 14.65 5.51
N VAL A 116 -0.40 15.29 4.65
CA VAL A 116 -0.07 15.45 3.21
C VAL A 116 1.14 16.39 3.01
N PRO A 117 1.17 17.61 3.58
CA PRO A 117 2.37 18.45 3.57
C PRO A 117 3.57 17.81 4.29
N TRP A 118 3.32 17.05 5.37
CA TRP A 118 4.38 16.35 6.11
C TRP A 118 5.08 15.30 5.25
N MET A 119 4.40 14.64 4.31
CA MET A 119 5.05 13.66 3.44
C MET A 119 5.81 14.32 2.28
N LEU A 120 5.37 15.50 1.82
CA LEU A 120 5.89 16.16 0.61
C LEU A 120 7.17 16.97 0.85
N LEU A 121 7.29 17.66 1.99
CA LEU A 121 8.35 18.66 2.22
C LEU A 121 9.66 18.13 2.85
N PRO A 122 9.66 17.22 3.83
CA PRO A 122 10.86 16.94 4.62
C PRO A 122 11.99 16.30 3.82
N LYS A 123 11.68 15.36 2.93
CA LYS A 123 12.68 14.60 2.17
C LYS A 123 13.50 15.49 1.22
N PRO A 124 12.89 16.31 0.32
CA PRO A 124 13.66 17.19 -0.56
C PRO A 124 14.37 18.31 0.21
N PHE A 125 13.77 18.87 1.27
CA PHE A 125 14.40 19.95 2.05
C PHE A 125 15.64 19.48 2.83
N ILE A 126 15.60 18.25 3.36
CA ILE A 126 16.71 17.71 4.14
C ILE A 126 17.84 17.25 3.22
N LEU A 127 17.53 16.73 2.03
CA LEU A 127 18.53 16.46 0.99
C LEU A 127 19.25 17.74 0.57
N LYS A 128 18.52 18.82 0.27
CA LYS A 128 19.12 20.14 -0.03
C LYS A 128 20.06 20.63 1.07
N LYS A 129 19.66 20.49 2.35
CA LYS A 129 20.50 20.91 3.49
C LYS A 129 21.74 20.04 3.69
N ARG A 130 21.68 18.75 3.32
CA ARG A 130 22.83 17.84 3.36
C ARG A 130 23.80 18.09 2.22
N HIS A 131 23.32 18.34 1.01
CA HIS A 131 24.16 18.74 -0.13
C HIS A 131 24.87 20.07 0.15
N ALA A 132 24.18 21.07 0.70
CA ALA A 132 24.82 22.34 1.11
C ALA A 132 25.91 22.16 2.18
N LYS A 133 25.81 21.16 3.07
CA LYS A 133 26.84 20.83 4.06
C LYS A 133 28.00 20.02 3.49
N LYS A 134 27.74 19.12 2.51
CA LYS A 134 28.78 18.33 1.83
C LYS A 134 29.59 19.20 0.87
N SER A 135 28.93 20.01 0.04
CA SER A 135 29.59 20.98 -0.85
C SER A 135 30.34 22.09 -0.10
N GLY A 136 30.01 22.36 1.17
CA GLY A 136 30.78 23.27 2.04
C GLY A 136 31.92 22.60 2.82
N GLY A 137 32.03 21.26 2.79
CA GLY A 137 33.04 20.47 3.50
C GLY A 137 34.17 19.95 2.63
N GLU A 138 33.98 19.83 1.31
CA GLU A 138 35.01 19.39 0.34
C GLU A 138 35.92 20.54 -0.15
N ALA A 139 36.28 21.46 0.75
CA ALA A 139 37.34 22.46 0.52
C ALA A 139 38.66 22.12 1.23
N TYR A 140 38.73 20.99 1.95
CA TYR A 140 39.93 20.59 2.68
C TYR A 140 40.02 19.07 2.81
N ASP A 141 40.51 18.39 1.75
CA ASP A 141 41.27 17.15 1.92
C ASP A 141 42.17 16.83 0.71
N VAL A 142 43.07 17.75 0.36
CA VAL A 142 44.29 17.43 -0.40
C VAL A 142 45.42 18.30 0.13
N LEU A 143 46.05 17.89 1.23
CA LEU A 143 47.32 18.46 1.66
C LEU A 143 48.42 17.39 1.60
N SER A 144 49.39 17.70 0.74
CA SER A 144 50.82 17.36 0.79
C SER A 144 51.22 15.93 1.15
N GLY A 145 51.66 15.21 0.11
CA GLY A 145 52.88 14.42 0.18
C GLY A 145 53.88 14.99 -0.83
N ASP A 146 54.78 15.86 -0.38
CA ASP A 146 56.02 16.17 -1.09
C ASP A 146 56.87 14.90 -1.10
N ASP A 147 57.36 14.50 -2.26
CA ASP A 147 58.73 13.97 -2.43
C ASP A 147 59.16 14.14 -3.89
N GLU A 148 60.39 14.62 -4.04
CA GLU A 148 61.08 15.08 -5.24
C GLU A 148 61.37 13.96 -6.26
N ASP A 149 61.35 14.24 -7.58
CA ASP A 149 62.44 13.92 -8.53
C ASP A 149 62.08 14.05 -10.04
N LEU A 150 62.96 14.78 -10.77
CA LEU A 150 63.42 14.58 -12.16
C LEU A 150 62.57 14.99 -13.41
N MET A 151 62.96 16.14 -13.98
CA MET A 151 63.41 16.42 -15.36
C MET A 151 62.60 16.04 -16.64
N ASP A 152 62.38 17.11 -17.44
CA ASP A 152 62.52 17.24 -18.91
C ASP A 152 61.55 16.51 -19.88
N TYR A 153 60.78 17.30 -20.66
CA TYR A 153 60.78 17.25 -22.13
C TYR A 153 59.94 18.39 -22.74
N ASN A 154 60.53 19.13 -23.67
CA ASN A 154 59.88 20.17 -24.48
C ASN A 154 59.33 19.55 -25.78
N GLY A 155 58.07 19.82 -26.14
CA GLY A 155 57.45 19.32 -27.37
C GLY A 155 56.10 19.96 -27.66
N THR A 156 55.97 20.55 -28.84
CA THR A 156 54.89 21.40 -29.35
C THR A 156 53.57 20.68 -29.69
N ASP A 157 52.49 21.45 -29.61
CA ASP A 157 51.15 21.30 -30.22
C ASP A 157 50.19 20.21 -29.70
N VAL A 158 49.04 20.67 -29.16
CA VAL A 158 47.66 20.42 -29.60
C VAL A 158 46.68 20.69 -28.43
N SER A 159 45.87 21.72 -28.62
CA SER A 159 44.46 21.87 -28.21
C SER A 159 43.94 21.22 -26.92
N GLN A 160 43.55 22.11 -26.00
CA GLN A 160 42.32 22.07 -25.18
C GLN A 160 42.06 20.85 -24.28
N SER A 161 42.37 21.07 -23.00
CA SER A 161 41.62 20.64 -21.81
C SER A 161 41.14 19.19 -21.79
N ALA A 162 42.04 18.31 -21.33
CA ALA A 162 41.65 17.18 -20.49
C ALA A 162 41.10 17.74 -19.17
N GLY A 163 39.81 18.10 -19.16
CA GLY A 163 39.05 18.40 -17.96
C GLY A 163 38.74 17.09 -17.27
N HIS A 164 39.35 16.90 -16.10
CA HIS A 164 39.02 15.86 -15.13
C HIS A 164 37.50 15.83 -14.92
N GLU A 165 36.85 14.71 -15.29
CA GLU A 165 35.46 14.40 -14.95
C GLU A 165 35.35 14.15 -13.43
N GLY A 166 35.40 15.23 -12.66
CA GLY A 166 34.74 15.31 -11.36
C GLY A 166 33.28 15.63 -11.61
N GLY A 167 32.50 14.62 -12.00
CA GLY A 167 31.06 14.73 -12.16
C GLY A 167 30.42 15.11 -10.84
N HIS A 168 30.27 16.42 -10.61
CA HIS A 168 29.25 16.94 -9.72
C HIS A 168 27.91 16.51 -10.33
N GLU A 169 27.35 15.40 -9.86
CA GLU A 169 25.90 15.19 -9.98
C GLU A 169 25.25 16.42 -9.34
N GLU A 170 24.81 17.37 -10.17
CA GLU A 170 23.94 18.45 -9.74
C GLU A 170 22.74 17.78 -9.10
N PHE A 171 22.64 17.90 -7.77
CA PHE A 171 21.44 17.50 -7.06
C PHE A 171 20.29 18.34 -7.62
N ASP A 172 19.57 17.79 -8.59
CA ASP A 172 18.39 18.44 -9.13
C ASP A 172 17.26 18.32 -8.11
N PHE A 173 17.19 19.33 -7.25
CA PHE A 173 16.10 19.49 -6.30
C PHE A 173 14.74 19.46 -7.00
N GLY A 174 14.66 19.84 -8.28
CA GLY A 174 13.47 19.72 -9.11
C GLY A 174 13.02 18.27 -9.28
N GLU A 175 13.89 17.41 -9.80
CA GLU A 175 13.64 15.98 -9.98
C GLU A 175 13.23 15.27 -8.68
N GLU A 176 13.95 15.49 -7.57
CA GLU A 176 13.62 14.86 -6.28
C GLU A 176 12.26 15.34 -5.74
N MET A 177 11.94 16.63 -5.92
CA MET A 177 10.64 17.18 -5.51
C MET A 177 9.50 16.61 -6.36
N VAL A 178 9.69 16.47 -7.68
CA VAL A 178 8.69 15.89 -8.58
C VAL A 178 8.47 14.41 -8.24
N HIS A 179 9.53 13.64 -8.04
CA HIS A 179 9.43 12.23 -7.65
C HIS A 179 8.69 12.06 -6.31
N ASN A 180 9.03 12.85 -5.30
CA ASN A 180 8.36 12.78 -4.00
C ASN A 180 6.89 13.25 -4.04
N MET A 181 6.56 14.20 -4.92
CA MET A 181 5.18 14.62 -5.18
C MET A 181 4.36 13.49 -5.84
N ILE A 182 4.91 12.83 -6.86
CA ILE A 182 4.26 11.67 -7.50
C ILE A 182 4.01 10.58 -6.46
N HIS A 183 5.02 10.25 -5.66
CA HIS A 183 4.89 9.27 -4.59
C HIS A 183 3.78 9.65 -3.59
N THR A 184 3.67 10.93 -3.23
CA THR A 184 2.64 11.41 -2.31
C THR A 184 1.24 11.23 -2.88
N ILE A 185 1.04 11.60 -4.14
CA ILE A 185 -0.24 11.48 -4.85
C ILE A 185 -0.62 10.02 -5.04
N GLU A 186 0.31 9.19 -5.48
CA GLU A 186 0.12 7.75 -5.65
C GLU A 186 -0.29 7.09 -4.33
N PHE A 187 0.35 7.47 -3.22
CA PHE A 187 -0.01 6.94 -1.91
C PHE A 187 -1.43 7.34 -1.48
N VAL A 188 -1.79 8.63 -1.58
CA VAL A 188 -3.12 9.12 -1.15
C VAL A 188 -4.23 8.50 -2.00
N LEU A 189 -4.09 8.55 -3.33
CA LEU A 189 -5.07 7.96 -4.25
C LEU A 189 -5.11 6.44 -4.17
N GLY A 190 -3.93 5.81 -4.03
CA GLY A 190 -3.77 4.38 -3.85
C GLY A 190 -4.41 3.88 -2.56
N ALA A 191 -4.28 4.61 -1.44
CA ALA A 191 -4.90 4.23 -0.16
C ALA A 191 -6.44 4.16 -0.27
N VAL A 192 -7.05 5.13 -0.95
CA VAL A 192 -8.51 5.15 -1.20
C VAL A 192 -8.92 4.04 -2.17
N SER A 193 -8.21 3.94 -3.30
CA SER A 193 -8.50 2.96 -4.36
C SER A 193 -8.37 1.52 -3.87
N ASN A 194 -7.28 1.22 -3.17
CA ASN A 194 -7.05 -0.12 -2.62
C ASN A 194 -8.15 -0.47 -1.61
N THR A 195 -8.61 0.50 -0.78
CA THR A 195 -9.63 0.21 0.24
C THR A 195 -10.99 -0.08 -0.42
N ALA A 196 -11.34 0.66 -1.47
CA ALA A 196 -12.53 0.40 -2.27
C ALA A 196 -12.44 -0.95 -3.02
N SER A 197 -11.26 -1.32 -3.51
CA SER A 197 -11.02 -2.58 -4.23
C SER A 197 -11.34 -3.83 -3.39
N TYR A 198 -11.23 -3.78 -2.05
CA TYR A 198 -11.66 -4.87 -1.15
C TYR A 198 -13.18 -5.14 -1.18
N LEU A 199 -14.01 -4.23 -1.70
CA LEU A 199 -15.43 -4.50 -1.95
C LEU A 199 -15.62 -5.71 -2.87
N ARG A 200 -14.63 -5.99 -3.73
CA ARG A 200 -14.59 -7.18 -4.59
C ARG A 200 -14.80 -8.49 -3.82
N LEU A 201 -14.21 -8.62 -2.63
CA LEU A 201 -14.38 -9.83 -1.81
C LEU A 201 -15.84 -10.02 -1.38
N TRP A 202 -16.54 -8.91 -1.09
CA TRP A 202 -17.98 -8.98 -0.80
C TRP A 202 -18.78 -9.32 -2.06
N ALA A 203 -18.51 -8.65 -3.19
CA ALA A 203 -19.23 -8.89 -4.44
C ALA A 203 -19.11 -10.34 -4.92
N LEU A 204 -17.90 -10.91 -4.83
CA LEU A 204 -17.67 -12.30 -5.20
C LEU A 204 -18.34 -13.27 -4.24
N SER A 205 -18.28 -13.02 -2.93
CA SER A 205 -18.99 -13.84 -1.95
C SER A 205 -20.51 -13.80 -2.14
N LEU A 206 -21.07 -12.63 -2.50
CA LEU A 206 -22.49 -12.48 -2.83
C LEU A 206 -22.83 -13.25 -4.10
N ALA A 207 -22.05 -13.10 -5.16
CA ALA A 207 -22.26 -13.82 -6.41
C ALA A 207 -22.26 -15.34 -6.18
N HIS A 208 -21.28 -15.86 -5.44
CA HIS A 208 -21.18 -17.28 -5.10
C HIS A 208 -22.41 -17.79 -4.34
N SER A 209 -22.84 -17.05 -3.31
CA SER A 209 -24.02 -17.41 -2.53
C SER A 209 -25.29 -17.41 -3.39
N GLN A 210 -25.45 -16.42 -4.27
CA GLN A 210 -26.63 -16.32 -5.13
C GLN A 210 -26.62 -17.42 -6.20
N LEU A 211 -25.48 -17.64 -6.85
CA LEU A 211 -25.34 -18.65 -7.90
C LEU A 211 -25.54 -20.06 -7.36
N SER A 212 -25.04 -20.34 -6.14
CA SER A 212 -25.29 -21.61 -5.43
C SER A 212 -26.78 -21.82 -5.12
N SER A 213 -27.47 -20.78 -4.63
CA SER A 213 -28.92 -20.87 -4.37
C SER A 213 -29.73 -21.13 -5.64
N VAL A 214 -29.40 -20.46 -6.74
CA VAL A 214 -30.10 -20.63 -8.02
C VAL A 214 -29.91 -22.04 -8.58
N PHE A 215 -28.69 -22.60 -8.53
CA PHE A 215 -28.49 -23.99 -8.96
C PHE A 215 -29.19 -25.00 -8.06
N TYR A 216 -29.21 -24.78 -6.75
CA TYR A 216 -29.93 -25.65 -5.84
C TYR A 216 -31.44 -25.64 -6.12
N GLU A 217 -32.05 -24.46 -6.21
CA GLU A 217 -33.47 -24.30 -6.47
C GLU A 217 -33.87 -24.79 -7.87
N LYS A 218 -33.12 -24.44 -8.91
CA LYS A 218 -33.51 -24.75 -10.30
C LYS A 218 -33.12 -26.15 -10.74
N CYS A 219 -32.03 -26.75 -10.24
CA CYS A 219 -31.64 -28.10 -10.64
C CYS A 219 -32.17 -29.17 -9.70
N PHE A 220 -32.06 -28.98 -8.38
CA PHE A 220 -32.40 -30.03 -7.42
C PHE A 220 -33.84 -29.94 -6.93
N VAL A 221 -34.30 -28.76 -6.48
CA VAL A 221 -35.68 -28.61 -5.96
C VAL A 221 -36.71 -28.85 -7.06
N SER A 222 -36.50 -28.30 -8.26
CA SER A 222 -37.40 -28.57 -9.40
C SER A 222 -37.49 -30.06 -9.78
N ALA A 223 -36.38 -30.80 -9.67
CA ALA A 223 -36.38 -32.25 -9.92
C ALA A 223 -37.12 -33.01 -8.81
N LEU A 224 -37.06 -32.52 -7.57
CA LEU A 224 -37.77 -33.10 -6.42
C LEU A 224 -39.29 -32.93 -6.54
N GLU A 225 -39.75 -31.76 -7.00
CA GLU A 225 -41.18 -31.46 -7.21
C GLU A 225 -41.82 -32.29 -8.34
N SER A 226 -41.02 -32.79 -9.28
CA SER A 226 -41.52 -33.65 -10.37
C SER A 226 -42.00 -35.04 -9.90
N GLY A 227 -41.67 -35.45 -8.67
CA GLY A 227 -42.19 -36.66 -8.02
C GLY A 227 -41.75 -38.01 -8.60
N SER A 228 -41.00 -38.01 -9.72
CA SER A 228 -40.48 -39.23 -10.34
C SER A 228 -39.09 -39.58 -9.81
N ALA A 229 -38.91 -40.81 -9.32
CA ALA A 229 -37.62 -41.29 -8.79
C ALA A 229 -36.48 -41.15 -9.81
N VAL A 230 -36.77 -41.33 -11.11
CA VAL A 230 -35.78 -41.19 -12.19
C VAL A 230 -35.36 -39.73 -12.37
N ALA A 231 -36.31 -38.80 -12.31
CA ALA A 231 -36.05 -37.37 -12.45
C ALA A 231 -35.22 -36.83 -11.27
N ILE A 232 -35.45 -37.32 -10.06
CA ILE A 232 -34.67 -36.95 -8.87
C ILE A 232 -33.21 -37.40 -9.00
N VAL A 233 -32.95 -38.64 -9.45
CA VAL A 233 -31.59 -39.16 -9.64
C VAL A 233 -30.84 -38.37 -10.71
N ILE A 234 -31.50 -38.07 -11.84
CA ILE A 234 -30.90 -37.26 -12.91
C ILE A 234 -30.66 -35.83 -12.44
N GLY A 235 -31.63 -35.22 -11.75
CA GLY A 235 -31.50 -33.86 -11.20
C GLY A 235 -30.38 -33.74 -10.17
N PHE A 236 -30.19 -34.76 -9.32
CA PHE A 236 -29.05 -34.84 -8.40
C PHE A 236 -27.72 -34.87 -9.15
N TYR A 237 -27.60 -35.68 -10.20
CA TYR A 237 -26.36 -35.77 -10.99
C TYR A 237 -26.04 -34.45 -11.70
N ILE A 238 -27.05 -33.79 -12.28
CA ILE A 238 -26.90 -32.48 -12.94
C ILE A 238 -26.50 -31.41 -11.93
N TRP A 239 -27.17 -31.35 -10.78
CA TRP A 239 -26.83 -30.41 -9.71
C TRP A 239 -25.42 -30.63 -9.17
N ALA A 240 -25.02 -31.90 -8.97
CA ALA A 240 -23.68 -32.26 -8.51
C ALA A 240 -22.59 -31.86 -9.52
N LEU A 241 -22.83 -32.11 -10.82
CA LEU A 241 -21.91 -31.71 -11.90
C LEU A 241 -21.79 -30.19 -12.02
N ALA A 242 -22.91 -29.45 -11.94
CA ALA A 242 -22.91 -27.99 -11.96
C ALA A 242 -22.17 -27.41 -10.74
N THR A 243 -22.38 -27.98 -9.56
CA THR A 243 -21.69 -27.57 -8.32
C THR A 243 -20.19 -27.85 -8.42
N PHE A 244 -19.79 -29.03 -8.88
CA PHE A 244 -18.37 -29.38 -9.01
C PHE A 244 -17.66 -28.59 -10.12
N GLY A 245 -18.29 -28.46 -11.30
CA GLY A 245 -17.68 -27.79 -12.44
C GLY A 245 -17.67 -26.27 -12.28
N VAL A 246 -18.83 -25.67 -12.04
CA VAL A 246 -18.97 -24.20 -12.06
C VAL A 246 -18.59 -23.59 -10.71
N LEU A 247 -19.21 -24.03 -9.61
CA LEU A 247 -18.97 -23.43 -8.29
C LEU A 247 -17.57 -23.77 -7.75
N MET A 248 -17.17 -25.04 -7.82
CA MET A 248 -15.92 -25.48 -7.21
C MET A 248 -14.67 -25.19 -8.05
N ILE A 249 -14.70 -25.37 -9.37
CA ILE A 249 -13.52 -25.14 -10.22
C ILE A 249 -13.48 -23.70 -10.74
N MET A 250 -14.47 -23.29 -11.52
CA MET A 250 -14.42 -22.02 -12.23
C MET A 250 -14.46 -20.81 -11.29
N GLU A 251 -15.40 -20.82 -10.34
CA GLU A 251 -15.58 -19.68 -9.43
C GLU A 251 -14.45 -19.60 -8.38
N SER A 252 -13.97 -20.72 -7.85
CA SER A 252 -12.81 -20.73 -6.95
C SER A 252 -11.53 -20.24 -7.64
N LEU A 253 -11.33 -20.56 -8.93
CA LEU A 253 -10.19 -20.05 -9.69
C LEU A 253 -10.28 -18.53 -9.88
N SER A 254 -11.48 -18.00 -10.18
CA SER A 254 -11.70 -16.55 -10.23
C SER A 254 -11.44 -15.89 -8.88
N ALA A 255 -11.91 -16.49 -7.78
CA ALA A 255 -11.65 -16.03 -6.43
C ALA A 255 -10.16 -16.02 -6.09
N PHE A 256 -9.44 -17.07 -6.47
CA PHE A 256 -8.00 -17.18 -6.28
C PHE A 256 -7.24 -16.08 -7.02
N LEU A 257 -7.55 -15.82 -8.29
CA LEU A 257 -6.89 -14.76 -9.06
C LEU A 257 -7.18 -13.36 -8.50
N HIS A 258 -8.39 -13.13 -8.00
CA HIS A 258 -8.72 -11.89 -7.31
C HIS A 258 -7.95 -11.74 -5.99
N ALA A 259 -7.78 -12.82 -5.22
CA ALA A 259 -6.94 -12.83 -4.03
C ALA A 259 -5.46 -12.58 -4.35
N LEU A 260 -4.93 -13.20 -5.42
CA LEU A 260 -3.55 -12.98 -5.88
C LEU A 260 -3.33 -11.51 -6.26
N ARG A 261 -4.27 -10.91 -6.99
CA ARG A 261 -4.19 -9.48 -7.33
C ARG A 261 -4.16 -8.59 -6.10
N LEU A 262 -5.02 -8.83 -5.10
CA LEU A 262 -5.01 -8.08 -3.84
C LEU A 262 -3.63 -8.20 -3.17
N HIS A 263 -3.04 -9.39 -3.18
CA HIS A 263 -1.72 -9.61 -2.60
C HIS A 263 -0.60 -8.89 -3.37
N TRP A 264 -0.61 -8.97 -4.69
CA TRP A 264 0.42 -8.37 -5.54
C TRP A 264 0.34 -6.84 -5.56
N VAL A 265 -0.85 -6.30 -5.83
CA VAL A 265 -1.01 -4.85 -6.05
C VAL A 265 -1.16 -4.10 -4.74
N GLU A 266 -1.87 -4.67 -3.76
CA GLU A 266 -2.29 -3.90 -2.58
C GLU A 266 -1.45 -4.22 -1.33
N TYR A 267 -0.91 -5.44 -1.22
CA TYR A 267 -0.05 -5.84 -0.12
C TYR A 267 1.44 -5.58 -0.43
N GLN A 268 1.97 -6.10 -1.54
CA GLN A 268 3.41 -5.98 -1.86
C GLN A 268 3.85 -4.54 -2.17
N ASN A 269 2.99 -3.73 -2.79
CA ASN A 269 3.32 -2.34 -3.15
C ASN A 269 3.64 -1.43 -1.93
N LYS A 270 3.40 -1.90 -0.70
CA LYS A 270 3.69 -1.13 0.52
C LYS A 270 5.10 -1.35 1.08
N PHE A 271 5.77 -2.45 0.78
CA PHE A 271 7.05 -2.82 1.41
C PHE A 271 8.09 -3.37 0.45
N TYR A 272 7.69 -3.85 -0.72
CA TYR A 272 8.56 -4.52 -1.68
C TYR A 272 9.04 -3.54 -2.75
N GLN A 273 10.33 -3.18 -2.71
CA GLN A 273 10.95 -2.24 -3.67
C GLN A 273 11.45 -2.92 -4.96
N GLY A 274 11.46 -4.26 -5.02
CA GLY A 274 11.70 -5.01 -6.27
C GLY A 274 13.13 -4.99 -6.83
N ASP A 275 14.09 -4.38 -6.13
CA ASP A 275 15.45 -4.13 -6.66
C ASP A 275 16.45 -5.28 -6.42
N GLY A 276 15.98 -6.53 -6.47
CA GLY A 276 16.79 -7.72 -6.19
C GLY A 276 17.04 -8.56 -7.44
N TYR A 277 18.22 -9.18 -7.53
CA TYR A 277 18.48 -10.23 -8.51
C TYR A 277 18.21 -11.61 -7.91
N GLN A 278 17.71 -12.54 -8.73
CA GLN A 278 17.52 -13.92 -8.31
C GLN A 278 18.88 -14.55 -7.99
N PHE A 279 19.05 -15.07 -6.77
CA PHE A 279 20.26 -15.76 -6.39
C PHE A 279 20.33 -17.12 -7.11
N GLU A 280 21.25 -17.23 -8.06
CA GLU A 280 21.58 -18.50 -8.70
C GLU A 280 22.90 -19.01 -8.11
N PRO A 281 22.87 -20.00 -7.19
CA PRO A 281 24.10 -20.59 -6.69
C PRO A 281 24.77 -21.40 -7.79
N PHE A 282 26.09 -21.28 -7.88
CA PHE A 282 26.89 -22.11 -8.78
C PHE A 282 26.69 -23.59 -8.44
N THR A 283 25.97 -24.32 -9.31
CA THR A 283 25.56 -25.71 -9.09
C THR A 283 25.84 -26.54 -10.34
N PHE A 284 26.59 -27.62 -10.19
CA PHE A 284 26.97 -28.51 -11.29
C PHE A 284 25.81 -29.33 -11.90
N THR A 285 24.62 -29.31 -11.29
CA THR A 285 23.42 -30.03 -11.74
C THR A 285 22.87 -29.52 -13.08
N ASN A 286 23.16 -28.29 -13.49
CA ASN A 286 22.71 -27.72 -14.77
C ASN A 286 23.63 -28.04 -15.97
N ILE A 287 24.75 -28.75 -15.76
CA ILE A 287 25.66 -29.14 -16.84
C ILE A 287 25.28 -30.55 -17.29
N LYS A 288 24.50 -30.66 -18.37
CA LYS A 288 24.41 -31.91 -19.13
C LYS A 288 25.72 -32.08 -19.90
N MET A 289 26.52 -33.06 -19.50
CA MET A 289 27.60 -33.58 -20.32
C MET A 289 26.97 -34.51 -21.35
N ASP A 290 26.85 -34.04 -22.59
CA ASP A 290 26.65 -34.91 -23.77
C ASP A 290 27.98 -35.58 -24.17
#